data_AF-A0A834XWQ4-F1
#
_entry.id   AF-A0A834XWQ4-F1
#
_cell.length_a   1.000
_cell.length_b   1.000
_cell.length_c   1.000
_cell.angle_alpha   90.00
_cell.angle_beta   90.00
_cell.angle_gamma   90.00
#
_symmetry.space_group_name_H-M   'P 1'
#
loop_
_entity.id
_entity.type
_entity.pdbx_description
1 polymer ?
#
loop_
_entity_poly.entity_id
_entity_poly.type
_entity_poly.pdbx_seq_one_letter_code
_entity_poly.pdbx_strand_id
1 'polypeptide(L)'
;MFEEIEIFNEFFPVYSWWSSIMILQMMTLIWFTGRIRVKTETIHSDEDKKWIKNKNVELHIDGGGHPDLDHIRSAHFTDLKTMMPYLLIAPIWLTTSPTHFSANIILRIFPICKLIDTILYMKLNKNLTAVPAIFLTVCYVVIFYIGTSTLLHYLY
;
A
#
# COMPACT_ATOMS: atom_id res chain seq x y z
N MET A 1 15.37 -1.43 -28.36
CA MET A 1 14.18 -2.21 -28.78
C MET A 1 14.29 -3.71 -28.47
N PHE A 2 15.22 -4.51 -29.04
CA PHE A 2 15.29 -5.94 -28.69
C PHE A 2 15.71 -6.18 -27.22
N GLU A 3 16.71 -5.44 -26.73
CA GLU A 3 17.20 -5.52 -25.35
C GLU A 3 16.14 -5.03 -24.33
N GLU A 4 15.40 -3.97 -24.65
CA GLU A 4 14.29 -3.45 -23.84
C GLU A 4 13.20 -4.52 -23.59
N ILE A 5 12.84 -5.26 -24.65
CA ILE A 5 11.81 -6.29 -24.58
C ILE A 5 12.31 -7.48 -23.74
N GLU A 6 13.59 -7.83 -23.85
CA GLU A 6 14.20 -8.92 -23.09
C GLU A 6 14.24 -8.62 -21.59
N ILE A 7 14.73 -7.44 -21.20
CA ILE A 7 14.77 -6.99 -19.80
C ILE A 7 13.35 -6.91 -19.22
N PHE A 8 12.41 -6.34 -19.96
CA PHE A 8 11.01 -6.28 -19.51
C PHE A 8 10.46 -7.68 -19.24
N ASN A 9 10.64 -8.62 -20.17
CA ASN A 9 10.13 -9.99 -20.03
C ASN A 9 10.79 -10.75 -18.87
N GLU A 10 12.07 -10.47 -18.56
CA GLU A 10 12.76 -11.05 -17.41
C GLU A 10 12.17 -10.57 -16.07
N PHE A 11 11.91 -9.26 -15.95
CA PHE A 11 11.52 -8.64 -14.68
C PHE A 11 10.00 -8.53 -14.48
N PHE A 12 9.20 -8.60 -15.53
CA PHE A 12 7.74 -8.52 -15.44
C PHE A 12 7.10 -9.61 -14.56
N PRO A 13 7.55 -10.89 -14.58
CA PRO A 13 7.07 -11.91 -13.66
C PRO A 13 7.40 -11.59 -12.19
N VAL A 14 8.61 -11.06 -11.92
CA VAL A 14 9.03 -10.64 -10.57
C VAL A 14 8.15 -9.51 -10.07
N TYR A 15 7.94 -8.50 -10.91
CA TYR A 15 7.02 -7.40 -10.63
C TYR A 15 5.59 -7.92 -10.35
N SER A 16 5.08 -8.83 -11.18
CA SER A 16 3.71 -9.35 -11.07
C SER A 16 3.51 -10.15 -9.79
N TRP A 17 4.49 -10.96 -9.40
CA TRP A 17 4.48 -11.73 -8.14
C TRP A 17 4.39 -10.81 -6.92
N TRP A 18 5.28 -9.83 -6.83
CA TRP A 18 5.31 -8.90 -5.69
C TRP A 18 4.10 -7.97 -5.66
N SER A 19 3.63 -7.52 -6.82
CA SER A 19 2.42 -6.70 -6.94
C SER A 19 1.19 -7.44 -6.45
N SER A 20 1.07 -8.72 -6.79
CA SER A 20 -0.01 -9.58 -6.28
C SER A 20 0.01 -9.67 -4.76
N ILE A 21 1.18 -9.83 -4.15
CA ILE A 21 1.33 -9.87 -2.68
C ILE A 21 0.89 -8.54 -2.04
N MET A 22 1.31 -7.40 -2.59
CA MET A 22 0.90 -6.09 -2.06
C MET A 22 -0.60 -5.84 -2.18
N ILE A 23 -1.22 -6.23 -3.30
CA ILE A 23 -2.67 -6.13 -3.48
C ILE A 23 -3.39 -6.99 -2.44
N LEU A 24 -2.93 -8.23 -2.22
CA LEU A 24 -3.49 -9.11 -1.18
C LEU A 24 -3.33 -8.53 0.23
N GLN A 25 -2.21 -7.86 0.52
CA GLN A 25 -2.02 -7.14 1.78
C GLN A 25 -3.06 -6.03 1.95
N MET A 26 -3.29 -5.21 0.93
CA MET A 26 -4.32 -4.16 0.99
C MET A 26 -5.72 -4.75 1.19
N MET A 27 -6.06 -5.82 0.47
CA MET A 27 -7.33 -6.54 0.66
C MET A 27 -7.47 -7.08 2.09
N THR A 28 -6.39 -7.54 2.69
CA THR A 28 -6.36 -8.01 4.07
C THR A 28 -6.72 -6.88 5.05
N LEU A 29 -6.22 -5.65 4.84
CA LEU A 29 -6.60 -4.50 5.67
C LEU A 29 -8.08 -4.12 5.53
N ILE A 30 -8.65 -4.22 4.32
CA ILE A 30 -10.09 -4.00 4.10
C ILE A 30 -10.91 -5.01 4.92
N TRP A 31 -10.53 -6.29 4.86
CA TRP A 31 -11.18 -7.34 5.63
C TRP A 31 -11.12 -7.06 7.15
N PHE A 32 -9.93 -6.74 7.67
CA PHE A 32 -9.76 -6.43 9.09
C PHE A 32 -10.54 -5.19 9.50
N THR A 33 -10.64 -4.18 8.63
CA THR A 33 -11.45 -2.98 8.88
C THR A 33 -12.92 -3.37 9.08
N GLY A 34 -13.46 -4.21 8.21
CA GLY A 34 -14.82 -4.77 8.35
C GLY A 34 -15.03 -5.48 9.70
N ARG A 35 -14.08 -6.33 10.11
CA ARG A 35 -14.15 -7.02 11.40
C ARG A 35 -14.13 -6.07 12.60
N ILE A 36 -13.27 -5.04 12.57
CA ILE A 36 -13.19 -4.07 13.66
C ILE A 36 -14.52 -3.30 13.75
N ARG A 37 -15.11 -2.89 12.62
CA ARG A 37 -16.39 -2.17 12.59
C ARG A 37 -17.52 -2.94 13.26
N VAL A 38 -17.61 -4.25 12.97
CA VAL A 38 -18.60 -5.13 13.60
C VAL A 38 -18.32 -5.28 15.09
N LYS A 39 -17.04 -5.37 15.49
CA LYS A 39 -16.64 -5.51 16.90
C LYS A 39 -16.89 -4.24 17.71
N THR A 40 -16.62 -3.06 17.13
CA THR A 40 -16.76 -1.76 17.80
C THR A 40 -18.17 -1.19 17.68
N GLU A 41 -19.07 -1.85 16.94
CA GLU A 41 -20.42 -1.39 16.63
C GLU A 41 -20.46 0.04 16.07
N THR A 42 -19.43 0.47 15.35
CA THR A 42 -19.35 1.82 14.77
C THR A 42 -19.98 1.81 13.38
N ILE A 43 -21.18 2.34 13.28
CA ILE A 43 -21.99 2.28 12.06
C ILE A 43 -21.98 3.62 11.33
N HIS A 44 -22.05 3.60 9.99
CA HIS A 44 -22.04 4.83 9.18
C HIS A 44 -23.39 5.12 8.52
N SER A 45 -24.22 4.10 8.32
CA SER A 45 -25.50 4.21 7.62
C SER A 45 -26.62 3.57 8.43
N ASP A 46 -27.84 4.08 8.30
CA ASP A 46 -29.04 3.45 8.85
C ASP A 46 -29.31 2.07 8.25
N GLU A 47 -28.81 1.79 7.04
CA GLU A 47 -28.89 0.46 6.43
C GLU A 47 -28.06 -0.56 7.21
N ASP A 48 -26.82 -0.20 7.56
CA ASP A 48 -25.91 -1.02 8.35
C ASP A 48 -26.47 -1.27 9.77
N LYS A 49 -27.24 -0.31 10.31
CA LYS A 49 -27.92 -0.44 11.61
C LYS A 49 -28.88 -1.61 11.68
N LYS A 50 -29.46 -2.04 10.55
CA LYS A 50 -30.34 -3.21 10.49
C LYS A 50 -29.61 -4.52 10.76
N TRP A 51 -28.30 -4.56 10.52
CA TRP A 51 -27.46 -5.76 10.66
C TRP A 51 -26.79 -5.87 12.04
N ILE A 52 -26.89 -4.82 12.88
CA ILE A 52 -26.33 -4.83 14.24
C ILE A 52 -27.41 -5.15 15.26
N LYS A 53 -27.08 -6.02 16.23
CA LYS A 53 -28.03 -6.47 17.26
C LYS A 53 -28.43 -5.34 18.22
N ASN A 54 -27.52 -4.43 18.47
CA ASN A 54 -27.73 -3.28 19.34
C ASN A 54 -28.45 -2.15 18.57
N LYS A 55 -29.69 -1.83 18.96
CA LYS A 55 -30.51 -0.80 18.29
C LYS A 55 -30.16 0.63 18.72
N ASN A 56 -29.40 0.81 19.80
CA ASN A 56 -29.01 2.12 20.35
C ASN A 56 -27.61 2.57 19.89
N VAL A 57 -27.08 1.94 18.84
CA VAL A 57 -25.77 2.31 18.30
C VAL A 57 -25.77 3.73 17.75
N GLU A 58 -24.76 4.50 18.15
CA GLU A 58 -24.47 5.83 17.65
C GLU A 58 -23.95 5.75 16.21
N LEU A 59 -24.52 6.61 15.34
CA LEU A 59 -24.09 6.73 13.97
C LEU A 59 -22.86 7.64 13.90
N HIS A 60 -21.77 7.13 13.35
CA HIS A 60 -20.58 7.90 13.05
C HIS A 60 -20.53 8.18 11.54
N ILE A 61 -21.15 9.31 11.15
CA ILE A 61 -21.34 9.72 9.75
C ILE A 61 -20.01 9.95 9.03
N ASP A 62 -19.00 10.50 9.73
CA ASP A 62 -17.64 10.77 9.21
C ASP A 62 -16.81 9.51 8.96
N GLY A 63 -17.40 8.40 9.36
CA GLY A 63 -16.83 7.09 9.30
C GLY A 63 -15.78 6.75 10.37
N GLY A 64 -15.53 7.68 11.29
CA GLY A 64 -14.68 7.50 12.47
C GLY A 64 -15.44 6.90 13.65
N GLY A 65 -14.94 7.14 14.85
CA GLY A 65 -15.66 6.84 16.10
C GLY A 65 -14.94 5.87 17.04
N HIS A 66 -13.94 5.14 16.56
CA HIS A 66 -13.12 4.28 17.41
C HIS A 66 -11.62 4.38 17.05
N PRO A 67 -10.73 4.51 18.05
CA PRO A 67 -9.29 4.65 17.81
C PRO A 67 -8.70 3.55 16.93
N ASP A 68 -9.15 2.30 17.06
CA ASP A 68 -8.64 1.18 16.26
C ASP A 68 -9.05 1.27 14.78
N LEU A 69 -10.22 1.86 14.49
CA LEU A 69 -10.67 2.06 13.11
C LEU A 69 -9.88 3.15 12.42
N ASP A 70 -9.66 4.26 13.11
CA ASP A 70 -8.86 5.35 12.56
C ASP A 70 -7.42 4.88 12.30
N HIS A 71 -6.91 3.99 13.16
CA HIS A 71 -5.59 3.38 13.00
C HIS A 71 -5.52 2.51 11.75
N ILE A 72 -6.40 1.52 11.60
CA ILE A 72 -6.36 0.64 10.42
C ILE A 72 -6.68 1.38 9.11
N ARG A 73 -7.56 2.40 9.15
CA ARG A 73 -7.83 3.27 8.00
C ARG A 73 -6.60 4.06 7.60
N SER A 74 -5.85 4.58 8.58
CA SER A 74 -4.61 5.31 8.33
C SER A 74 -3.52 4.41 7.76
N ALA A 75 -3.43 3.16 8.22
CA ALA A 75 -2.56 2.13 7.64
C ALA A 75 -2.89 1.91 6.14
N HIS A 76 -4.16 1.60 5.85
CA HIS A 76 -4.63 1.34 4.49
C HIS A 76 -4.45 2.55 3.56
N PHE A 77 -4.69 3.77 4.06
CA PHE A 77 -4.47 4.99 3.29
C PHE A 77 -2.99 5.26 3.00
N THR A 78 -2.11 4.92 3.95
CA THR A 78 -0.65 5.01 3.75
C THR A 78 -0.16 4.00 2.71
N ASP A 79 -0.70 2.79 2.73
CA ASP A 79 -0.45 1.79 1.68
C ASP A 79 -0.90 2.27 0.32
N LEU A 80 -2.13 2.79 0.20
CA LEU A 80 -2.63 3.39 -1.05
C LEU A 80 -1.72 4.48 -1.60
N LYS A 81 -1.26 5.41 -0.76
CA LYS A 81 -0.38 6.52 -1.18
C LYS A 81 0.99 6.09 -1.71
N THR A 82 1.44 4.87 -1.40
CA THR A 82 2.78 4.39 -1.78
C THR A 82 2.72 3.25 -2.79
N MET A 83 1.90 2.24 -2.52
CA MET A 83 1.74 1.08 -3.39
C MET A 83 1.08 1.46 -4.71
N MET A 84 0.06 2.35 -4.70
CA MET A 84 -0.64 2.69 -5.94
C MET A 84 0.28 3.41 -6.95
N PRO A 85 1.06 4.44 -6.57
CA PRO A 85 2.04 5.02 -7.48
C PRO A 85 3.05 3.99 -7.98
N TYR A 86 3.58 3.14 -7.10
CA TYR A 86 4.54 2.09 -7.48
C TYR A 86 3.97 1.11 -8.50
N LEU A 87 2.75 0.58 -8.27
CA LEU A 87 2.07 -0.35 -9.18
C LEU A 87 1.82 0.26 -10.57
N LEU A 88 1.70 1.59 -10.66
CA LEU A 88 1.52 2.26 -11.95
C LEU A 88 2.87 2.54 -12.63
N ILE A 89 3.84 3.08 -11.90
CA ILE A 89 5.09 3.58 -12.49
C ILE A 89 6.13 2.48 -12.70
N ALA A 90 6.16 1.43 -11.88
CA ALA A 90 7.14 0.35 -11.99
C ALA A 90 7.12 -0.38 -13.35
N PRO A 91 5.97 -0.81 -13.91
CA PRO A 91 5.97 -1.45 -15.23
C PRO A 91 6.37 -0.48 -16.35
N ILE A 92 6.06 0.82 -16.22
CA ILE A 92 6.50 1.86 -17.16
C ILE A 92 8.01 2.10 -17.02
N TRP A 93 8.55 2.03 -15.81
CA TRP A 93 9.99 2.16 -15.58
C TRP A 93 10.76 0.94 -16.14
N LEU A 94 10.18 -0.26 -16.14
CA LEU A 94 10.82 -1.43 -16.76
C LEU A 94 11.00 -1.28 -18.28
N THR A 95 10.18 -0.49 -18.96
CA THR A 95 10.34 -0.24 -20.41
C THR A 95 11.50 0.70 -20.72
N THR A 96 12.11 1.35 -19.72
CA THR A 96 13.28 2.22 -19.89
C THR A 96 14.62 1.47 -19.80
N SER A 97 14.61 0.14 -19.84
CA SER A 97 15.79 -0.72 -19.67
C SER A 97 16.66 -0.36 -18.46
N PRO A 98 16.12 -0.41 -17.23
CA PRO A 98 16.92 -0.16 -16.05
C PRO A 98 18.01 -1.22 -15.89
N THR A 99 19.09 -0.87 -15.18
CA THR A 99 20.15 -1.85 -14.90
C THR A 99 19.60 -3.05 -14.12
N HIS A 100 20.11 -4.27 -14.40
CA HIS A 100 19.67 -5.49 -13.69
C HIS A 100 19.78 -5.35 -12.17
N PHE A 101 20.79 -4.62 -11.68
CA PHE A 101 20.96 -4.36 -10.25
C PHE A 101 19.81 -3.51 -9.69
N SER A 102 19.50 -2.38 -10.34
CA SER A 102 18.40 -1.50 -9.93
C SER A 102 17.06 -2.22 -9.99
N ALA A 103 16.77 -2.94 -11.07
CA ALA A 103 15.52 -3.66 -11.25
C ALA A 103 15.31 -4.73 -10.16
N ASN A 104 16.33 -5.55 -9.90
CA ASN A 104 16.25 -6.57 -8.83
C ASN A 104 16.02 -5.96 -7.45
N ILE A 105 16.71 -4.87 -7.14
CA ILE A 105 16.59 -4.20 -5.84
C ILE A 105 15.21 -3.58 -5.69
N ILE A 106 14.79 -2.74 -6.63
CA ILE A 106 13.55 -1.98 -6.50
C ILE A 106 12.34 -2.92 -6.50
N LEU A 107 12.30 -3.90 -7.40
CA LEU A 107 11.16 -4.81 -7.51
C LEU A 107 10.95 -5.72 -6.30
N ARG A 108 12.00 -6.00 -5.53
CA ARG A 108 11.93 -6.90 -4.37
C ARG A 108 11.94 -6.15 -3.04
N ILE A 109 12.81 -5.16 -2.89
CA ILE A 109 12.99 -4.47 -1.62
C ILE A 109 11.82 -3.53 -1.33
N PHE A 110 11.29 -2.81 -2.31
CA PHE A 110 10.14 -1.93 -2.12
C PHE A 110 8.92 -2.67 -1.50
N PRO A 111 8.42 -3.78 -2.08
CA PRO A 111 7.28 -4.50 -1.52
C PRO A 111 7.59 -5.12 -0.16
N ILE A 112 8.81 -5.62 0.08
CA ILE A 112 9.24 -6.13 1.38
C ILE A 112 9.21 -5.02 2.44
N CYS A 113 9.78 -3.85 2.14
CA CYS A 113 9.75 -2.70 3.02
C CYS A 113 8.32 -2.29 3.36
N LYS A 114 7.40 -2.31 2.38
CA LYS A 114 5.99 -1.98 2.59
C LYS A 114 5.23 -3.01 3.43
N LEU A 115 5.51 -4.30 3.23
CA LEU A 115 4.98 -5.37 4.09
C LEU A 115 5.39 -5.16 5.54
N ILE A 116 6.69 -4.92 5.77
CA ILE A 116 7.23 -4.69 7.11
C ILE A 116 6.64 -3.42 7.74
N ASP A 117 6.60 -2.31 7.00
CA ASP A 117 6.02 -1.04 7.44
C ASP A 117 4.59 -1.22 7.94
N THR A 118 3.77 -1.94 7.17
CA THR A 118 2.35 -2.17 7.51
C THR A 118 2.20 -3.07 8.72
N ILE A 119 2.99 -4.14 8.81
CA ILE A 119 2.98 -5.04 9.97
C ILE A 119 3.39 -4.29 11.23
N LEU A 120 4.44 -3.47 11.14
CA LEU A 120 4.92 -2.66 12.26
C LEU A 120 3.89 -1.60 12.64
N TYR A 121 3.31 -0.89 11.67
CA TYR A 121 2.27 0.10 11.91
C TYR A 121 1.06 -0.52 12.61
N MET A 122 0.62 -1.70 12.19
CA MET A 122 -0.52 -2.38 12.81
C MET A 122 -0.23 -2.97 14.20
N LYS A 123 1.02 -3.33 14.51
CA LYS A 123 1.42 -3.91 15.81
C LYS A 123 1.84 -2.87 16.85
N LEU A 124 2.43 -1.77 16.42
CA LEU A 124 2.97 -0.76 17.33
C LEU A 124 1.83 0.07 17.91
N ASN A 125 1.92 0.35 19.21
CA ASN A 125 1.05 1.31 19.87
C ASN A 125 1.21 2.68 19.20
N LYS A 126 0.11 3.44 19.16
CA LYS A 126 0.00 4.77 18.53
C LYS A 126 1.10 5.78 18.93
N ASN A 127 1.79 5.54 20.04
CA ASN A 127 2.81 6.42 20.58
C ASN A 127 4.20 6.21 19.95
N LEU A 128 4.45 5.11 19.22
CA LEU A 128 5.75 4.83 18.59
C LEU A 128 5.68 4.97 17.06
N THR A 129 5.54 6.22 16.60
CA THR A 129 5.31 6.59 15.19
C THR A 129 6.58 6.72 14.34
N ALA A 130 7.77 6.73 14.96
CA ALA A 130 9.02 7.02 14.24
C ALA A 130 9.48 5.90 13.30
N VAL A 131 9.28 4.63 13.66
CA VAL A 131 9.79 3.50 12.87
C VAL A 131 9.03 3.34 11.53
N PRO A 132 7.67 3.35 11.50
CA PRO A 132 6.94 3.36 10.23
C PRO A 132 7.28 4.57 9.34
N ALA A 133 7.59 5.72 9.93
CA ALA A 133 7.95 6.92 9.16
C ALA A 133 9.23 6.74 8.34
N ILE A 134 10.21 5.97 8.83
CA ILE A 134 11.46 5.70 8.11
C ILE A 134 11.19 4.84 6.86
N PHE A 135 10.47 3.73 7.01
CA PHE A 135 10.14 2.86 5.88
C PHE A 135 9.29 3.59 4.84
N LEU A 136 8.34 4.39 5.29
CA LEU A 136 7.53 5.24 4.43
C LEU A 136 8.39 6.22 3.62
N THR A 137 9.38 6.85 4.26
CA THR A 137 10.31 7.77 3.59
C THR A 137 11.14 7.06 2.53
N VAL A 138 11.67 5.88 2.83
CA VAL A 138 12.39 5.05 1.85
C VAL A 138 11.52 4.73 0.64
N CYS A 139 10.25 4.37 0.86
CA CYS A 139 9.31 4.10 -0.23
C CYS A 139 9.08 5.33 -1.12
N TYR A 140 8.91 6.52 -0.52
CA TYR A 140 8.77 7.76 -1.30
C TYR A 140 10.02 8.08 -2.12
N VAL A 141 11.22 7.87 -1.57
CA VAL A 141 12.47 8.07 -2.31
C VAL A 141 12.55 7.14 -3.52
N VAL A 142 12.16 5.86 -3.36
CA VAL A 142 12.12 4.91 -4.49
C VAL A 142 11.14 5.35 -5.56
N ILE A 143 9.90 5.72 -5.18
CA ILE A 143 8.87 6.20 -6.13
C ILE A 143 9.35 7.45 -6.86
N PHE A 144 9.97 8.38 -6.15
CA PHE A 144 10.51 9.61 -6.74
C PHE A 144 11.65 9.30 -7.72
N TYR A 145 12.58 8.41 -7.35
CA TYR A 145 13.66 7.98 -8.23
C TYR A 145 13.14 7.32 -9.51
N ILE A 146 12.27 6.31 -9.42
CA ILE A 146 11.75 5.63 -10.62
C ILE A 146 10.91 6.60 -11.47
N GLY A 147 10.10 7.45 -10.85
CA GLY A 147 9.29 8.45 -11.58
C GLY A 147 10.14 9.47 -12.33
N THR A 148 11.18 10.01 -11.69
CA THR A 148 12.10 10.96 -12.34
C THR A 148 12.97 10.29 -13.39
N SER A 149 13.47 9.07 -13.13
CA SER A 149 14.22 8.27 -14.11
C SER A 149 13.39 8.00 -15.36
N THR A 150 12.14 7.56 -15.20
CA THR A 150 11.23 7.31 -16.31
C THR A 150 10.91 8.59 -17.08
N LEU A 151 10.65 9.69 -16.37
CA LEU A 151 10.38 10.99 -17.00
C LEU A 151 11.56 11.46 -17.86
N LEU A 152 12.78 11.38 -17.32
CA LEU A 152 13.98 11.80 -18.04
C LEU A 152 14.26 10.93 -19.27
N HIS A 153 14.02 9.62 -19.19
CA HIS A 153 14.22 8.72 -20.32
C HIS A 153 13.28 9.00 -21.50
N TYR A 154 12.04 9.46 -21.26
CA TYR A 154 11.11 9.78 -22.33
C TYR A 154 11.16 11.25 -22.78
N LEU A 155 11.84 12.12 -22.03
CA LEU A 155 12.00 13.52 -22.39
C LEU A 155 13.17 13.74 -23.36
N TYR A 156 14.20 12.91 -23.30
CA TYR A 156 15.41 12.97 -24.12
C TYR A 156 15.55 11.71 -24.97
#